data_AF-V8D0J0-F1
#
_entry.id   AF-V8D0J0-F1
#
_cell.length_a   1.000
_cell.length_b   1.000
_cell.length_c   1.000
_cell.angle_alpha   90.00
_cell.angle_beta   90.00
_cell.angle_gamma   90.00
#
_symmetry.space_group_name_H-M   'P 1'
#
loop_
_entity.id
_entity.type
_entity.pdbx_description
1 polymer ?
#
loop_
_entity_poly.entity_id
_entity_poly.type
_entity_poly.pdbx_seq_one_letter_code
_entity_poly.pdbx_strand_id
1 'polypeptide(L)' 'MATEYYDTNADGIIDTALTDTDGDGIANYEEYDTDGDGFADEMHEDANNDGYIDTVHVDTDGDGYYDTTVVG' A
#
# COMPACT_ATOMS: atom_id res chain seq x y z
N MET A 1 -14.55 -1.00 5.89
CA MET A 1 -14.08 -0.65 4.53
C MET A 1 -14.14 0.85 4.28
N ALA A 2 -12.99 1.49 4.50
CA ALA A 2 -12.67 2.86 4.12
C ALA A 2 -11.30 2.83 3.40
N THR A 3 -11.14 3.68 2.40
CA THR A 3 -9.84 3.90 1.75
C THR A 3 -9.57 5.39 1.70
N GLU A 4 -8.38 5.78 2.12
CA GLU A 4 -7.88 7.14 2.05
C GLU A 4 -6.74 7.22 1.03
N TYR A 5 -6.74 8.29 0.24
CA TYR A 5 -5.74 8.52 -0.80
C TYR A 5 -5.01 9.82 -0.53
N TYR A 6 -3.69 9.79 -0.67
CA TYR A 6 -2.80 10.91 -0.41
C TYR A 6 -1.96 11.21 -1.65
N ASP A 7 -2.15 12.41 -2.18
CA ASP A 7 -1.25 13.05 -3.13
C ASP A 7 -0.47 14.10 -2.34
N THR A 8 0.72 13.70 -1.87
CA THR A 8 1.59 14.48 -0.99
C THR A 8 2.40 15.52 -1.75
N ASN A 9 2.66 15.27 -3.04
CA ASN A 9 3.48 16.14 -3.88
C ASN A 9 2.64 17.12 -4.75
N ALA A 10 1.32 16.89 -4.83
CA ALA A 10 0.31 17.65 -5.58
C ALA A 10 0.47 17.63 -7.11
N ASP A 11 0.97 16.53 -7.68
CA ASP A 11 1.09 16.33 -9.13
C ASP A 11 -0.16 15.68 -9.76
N GLY A 12 -1.11 15.21 -8.95
CA GLY A 12 -2.34 14.55 -9.38
C GLY A 12 -2.23 13.03 -9.50
N ILE A 13 -1.10 12.44 -9.13
CA ILE A 13 -0.89 11.00 -8.93
C ILE A 13 -0.94 10.73 -7.42
N ILE A 14 -1.44 9.54 -7.05
CA ILE A 14 -1.56 9.17 -5.64
C ILE A 14 -0.24 8.56 -5.19
N ASP A 15 0.42 9.18 -4.21
CA ASP A 15 1.65 8.64 -3.60
C ASP A 15 1.35 7.55 -2.57
N THR A 16 0.19 7.59 -1.90
CA THR A 16 -0.15 6.63 -0.84
C THR A 16 -1.64 6.33 -0.78
N ALA A 17 -2.00 5.05 -0.62
CA ALA A 17 -3.36 4.60 -0.33
C ALA A 17 -3.40 3.75 0.94
N LEU A 18 -4.32 4.08 1.86
CA LEU A 18 -4.52 3.36 3.12
C LEU A 18 -5.91 2.76 3.12
N THR A 19 -6.03 1.43 3.24
CA THR A 19 -7.33 0.73 3.24
C THR A 19 -7.57 0.01 4.56
N ASP A 20 -8.59 0.47 5.28
CA ASP A 20 -9.15 -0.16 6.47
C ASP A 20 -10.37 -1.00 6.05
N THR A 21 -10.18 -2.31 5.91
CA THR A 21 -11.23 -3.24 5.46
C THR A 21 -12.23 -3.58 6.55
N ASP A 22 -11.80 -3.67 7.81
CA ASP A 22 -12.62 -4.16 8.93
C ASP A 22 -13.32 -3.05 9.75
N GLY A 23 -12.88 -1.80 9.59
CA GLY A 23 -13.47 -0.60 10.17
C GLY A 23 -13.00 -0.30 11.59
N ASP A 24 -11.86 -0.80 12.02
CA ASP A 24 -11.31 -0.56 13.36
C ASP A 24 -10.48 0.74 13.47
N GLY A 25 -10.21 1.39 12.34
CA GLY A 25 -9.44 2.62 12.24
C GLY A 25 -7.93 2.42 12.03
N ILE A 26 -7.48 1.18 11.85
CA ILE A 26 -6.12 0.80 11.43
C ILE A 26 -6.21 0.28 9.98
N ALA A 27 -5.24 0.66 9.14
CA ALA A 27 -5.20 0.17 7.78
C ALA A 27 -4.78 -1.32 7.75
N ASN A 28 -5.51 -2.15 7.01
CA ASN A 28 -5.09 -3.52 6.70
C ASN A 28 -4.15 -3.55 5.49
N TYR A 29 -4.26 -2.56 4.60
CA TYR A 29 -3.40 -2.41 3.44
C TYR A 29 -2.86 -0.98 3.37
N GLU A 30 -1.55 -0.86 3.15
CA GLU A 30 -0.88 0.40 2.84
C GLU A 30 -0.13 0.25 1.52
N GLU A 31 -0.47 1.07 0.52
CA GLU A 31 0.16 1.05 -0.81
C GLU A 31 0.94 2.35 -1.03
N TYR A 32 2.14 2.24 -1.61
CA TYR A 32 3.06 3.36 -1.84
C TYR A 32 3.52 3.41 -3.30
N ASP A 33 3.32 4.55 -3.96
CA ASP A 33 3.91 4.90 -5.26
C ASP A 33 5.08 5.86 -4.98
N THR A 34 6.32 5.38 -5.12
CA THR A 34 7.53 6.11 -4.74
C THR A 34 8.25 6.74 -5.92
N ASP A 35 7.94 6.32 -7.15
CA ASP A 35 8.54 6.87 -8.37
C ASP A 35 7.58 7.75 -9.19
N GLY A 36 6.30 7.78 -8.83
CA GLY A 36 5.27 8.67 -9.35
C GLY A 36 4.74 8.25 -10.72
N ASP A 37 4.74 6.96 -11.03
CA ASP A 37 4.26 6.44 -12.31
C ASP A 37 2.76 6.07 -12.30
N GLY A 38 2.14 6.09 -11.12
CA GLY A 38 0.74 5.76 -10.88
C GLY A 38 0.48 4.30 -10.53
N PHE A 39 1.52 3.50 -10.34
CA PHE A 39 1.46 2.15 -9.80
C PHE A 39 2.14 2.08 -8.42
N ALA A 40 1.67 1.18 -7.57
CA ALA A 40 2.26 1.00 -6.26
C ALA A 40 3.56 0.17 -6.39
N ASP A 41 4.67 0.73 -5.93
CA ASP A 41 5.95 0.05 -5.78
C ASP A 41 5.93 -0.94 -4.61
N GLU A 42 5.18 -0.62 -3.55
CA GLU A 42 5.14 -1.40 -2.32
C GLU A 42 3.72 -1.48 -1.75
N MET A 43 3.33 -2.67 -1.29
CA MET A 43 2.11 -2.88 -0.49
C MET A 43 2.45 -3.60 0.81
N HIS A 44 2.01 -3.03 1.93
CA HIS A 44 2.06 -3.65 3.24
C HIS A 44 0.69 -4.21 3.60
N GLU A 45 0.65 -5.44 4.11
CA GLU A 45 -0.57 -6.12 4.55
C GLU A 45 -0.46 -6.51 6.03
N ASP A 46 -1.42 -6.05 6.85
CA ASP A 46 -1.75 -6.61 8.16
C ASP A 46 -2.93 -7.57 7.98
N ALA A 47 -2.61 -8.84 7.77
CA ALA A 47 -3.58 -9.88 7.42
C ALA A 47 -4.32 -10.42 8.65
N ASN A 48 -3.77 -10.21 9.84
CA ASN A 48 -4.27 -10.75 11.09
C ASN A 48 -4.96 -9.68 11.98
N ASN A 49 -4.85 -8.41 11.60
CA ASN A 49 -5.45 -7.23 12.21
C ASN A 49 -4.94 -7.00 13.63
N ASP A 50 -3.65 -7.22 13.87
CA ASP A 50 -3.01 -6.94 15.16
C ASP A 50 -2.28 -5.58 15.20
N GLY A 51 -2.33 -4.83 14.09
CA GLY A 51 -1.70 -3.53 13.92
C GLY A 51 -0.23 -3.62 13.52
N TYR A 52 0.27 -4.80 13.17
CA TYR A 52 1.60 -5.01 12.62
C TYR A 52 1.52 -5.59 11.21
N ILE A 53 2.46 -5.17 10.36
CA ILE A 53 2.56 -5.68 8.99
C ILE A 53 3.06 -7.12 9.02
N ASP A 54 2.25 -8.02 8.45
CA ASP A 54 2.55 -9.44 8.26
C ASP A 54 3.32 -9.68 6.95
N THR A 55 2.90 -8.99 5.89
CA THR A 55 3.40 -9.23 4.53
C THR A 55 3.75 -7.92 3.83
N VAL A 56 4.84 -7.93 3.07
CA VAL A 56 5.24 -6.83 2.18
C VAL A 56 5.36 -7.37 0.76
N HIS A 57 4.66 -6.74 -0.17
CA HIS A 57 4.77 -6.96 -1.60
C HIS A 57 5.56 -5.82 -2.25
N VAL A 58 6.42 -6.14 -3.22
CA VAL A 58 7.27 -5.15 -3.91
C VAL A 58 7.22 -5.39 -5.42
N ASP A 59 6.91 -4.35 -6.18
CA ASP A 59 7.09 -4.26 -7.63
C ASP A 59 8.49 -3.69 -7.87
N THR A 60 9.36 -4.47 -8.52
CA THR A 60 10.76 -4.09 -8.70
C THR A 60 11.08 -3.61 -10.10
N ASP A 61 10.16 -3.77 -11.04
CA ASP A 61 10.33 -3.33 -12.43
C ASP A 61 9.31 -2.29 -12.91
N GLY A 62 8.37 -1.89 -12.05
CA GLY A 62 7.42 -0.80 -12.27
C GLY A 62 6.38 -1.14 -13.34
N ASP A 63 5.99 -2.41 -13.45
CA ASP A 63 5.01 -2.86 -14.44
C ASP A 63 3.58 -2.95 -13.88
N GLY A 64 3.41 -2.62 -12.59
CA GLY A 64 2.17 -2.65 -11.84
C GLY A 64 1.86 -4.03 -11.25
N TYR A 65 2.80 -4.97 -11.27
CA TYR A 65 2.67 -6.29 -10.65
C TYR A 65 3.80 -6.55 -9.65
N TYR A 66 3.44 -7.00 -8.45
CA TYR A 66 4.42 -7.34 -7.44
C TYR A 66 5.27 -8.56 -7.83
N ASP A 67 6.60 -8.35 -7.89
CA ASP A 67 7.60 -9.38 -8.16
C ASP A 67 7.95 -10.20 -6.92
N THR A 68 8.00 -9.52 -5.79
CA THR A 68 8.55 -10.05 -4.55
C THR A 68 7.52 -9.98 -3.44
N THR A 69 7.50 -11.00 -2.59
CA THR A 69 6.70 -11.02 -1.37
C THR A 69 7.59 -11.46 -0.21
N VAL A 70 7.59 -10.67 0.85
CA VAL A 70 8.30 -10.94 2.10
C VAL A 70 7.25 -11.13 3.19
N VAL A 71 7.35 -12.24 3.93
CA VAL A 71 6.43 -12.58 5.03
C VAL A 71 7.22 -12.59 6.34
N GLY A 72 6.68 -11.95 7.37
CA GLY A 72 7.23 -11.83 8.72
C GLY A 72 6.96 -13.02 9.64
#